data_AF-A0A944GER3-F1
#
_entry.id   AF-A0A944GER3-F1
#
_cell.length_a   1.000
_cell.length_b   1.000
_cell.length_c   1.000
_cell.angle_alpha   90.00
_cell.angle_beta   90.00
_cell.angle_gamma   90.00
#
_symmetry.space_group_name_H-M   'P 1'
#
loop_
_entity.id
_entity.type
_entity.pdbx_description
1 polymer ?
#
loop_
_entity_poly.entity_id
_entity_poly.type
_entity_poly.pdbx_seq_one_letter_code
_entity_poly.pdbx_strand_id
1 'polypeptide(L)'
;EAATPMEFKANNAVKKVSISSKQQYIEVTKRGKTIRINPTPPPQASMYIWVSLSPNGKYILYNVPLRGTFVCTIKGKVVAELGRLNAPVWYDNNIILGMDDYDDGENFTRSDVVAVNFRTAQKQILSNETIAVYPYPEKPFVHYFSPNKLITIKLK
;
A
#
# COMPACT_ATOMS: atom_id res chain seq x y z
N GLU A 1 -34.75 -4.97 35.12
CA GLU A 1 -33.66 -4.00 34.92
C GLU A 1 -33.10 -4.19 33.52
N ALA A 2 -33.26 -3.20 32.64
CA ALA A 2 -32.72 -3.26 31.28
C ALA A 2 -31.32 -2.62 31.28
N ALA A 3 -30.33 -3.34 30.75
CA ALA A 3 -28.96 -2.86 30.64
C ALA A 3 -28.89 -1.59 29.79
N THR A 4 -28.27 -0.55 30.33
CA THR A 4 -28.02 0.71 29.62
C THR A 4 -27.09 0.45 28.43
N PRO A 5 -27.37 0.99 27.22
CA PRO A 5 -26.47 0.83 26.08
C PRO A 5 -25.10 1.44 26.39
N MET A 6 -24.05 0.67 26.13
CA MET A 6 -22.67 1.12 26.27
C MET A 6 -22.36 2.11 25.13
N GLU A 7 -22.39 3.41 25.41
CA GLU A 7 -21.95 4.43 24.46
C GLU A 7 -20.42 4.41 24.32
N PHE A 8 -19.92 4.00 23.15
CA PHE A 8 -18.52 4.20 22.79
C PHE A 8 -18.28 5.68 22.48
N LYS A 9 -17.82 6.45 23.48
CA LYS A 9 -17.29 7.80 23.25
C LYS A 9 -15.90 7.69 22.61
N ALA A 10 -15.83 7.88 21.29
CA ALA A 10 -14.56 8.03 20.58
C ALA A 10 -13.84 9.30 21.08
N ASN A 11 -12.87 9.14 21.97
CA ASN A 11 -12.15 10.25 22.55
C ASN A 11 -10.88 10.59 21.74
N ASN A 12 -10.98 11.72 21.05
CA ASN A 12 -9.96 12.75 20.78
C ASN A 12 -8.78 12.53 19.82
N ALA A 13 -8.73 13.49 18.88
CA ALA A 13 -7.56 14.00 18.17
C ALA A 13 -6.79 13.02 17.27
N VAL A 14 -7.49 12.35 16.36
CA VAL A 14 -6.83 11.83 15.16
C VAL A 14 -6.25 13.02 14.41
N LYS A 15 -4.92 13.14 14.33
CA LYS A 15 -4.25 13.95 13.31
C LYS A 15 -4.63 13.34 11.96
N LYS A 16 -5.83 13.70 11.48
CA LYS A 16 -6.47 13.12 10.30
C LYS A 16 -5.71 13.63 9.08
N VAL A 17 -4.64 12.92 8.73
CA VAL A 17 -4.04 13.02 7.41
C VAL A 17 -4.89 12.13 6.52
N SER A 18 -5.54 12.72 5.53
CA SER A 18 -6.22 11.95 4.48
C SER A 18 -5.49 12.16 3.17
N ILE A 19 -5.56 11.14 2.32
CA ILE A 19 -4.99 11.18 0.99
C ILE A 19 -6.01 10.73 -0.04
N SER A 20 -5.93 11.32 -1.23
CA SER A 20 -6.66 10.83 -2.39
C SER A 20 -5.82 11.00 -3.65
N SER A 21 -6.00 10.09 -4.61
CA SER A 21 -5.40 10.22 -5.93
C SER A 21 -6.35 10.97 -6.86
N LYS A 22 -5.81 11.94 -7.59
CA LYS A 22 -6.39 12.49 -8.82
C LYS A 22 -5.40 12.19 -9.94
N GLN A 23 -5.86 12.05 -11.17
CA GLN A 23 -5.02 11.61 -12.31
C GLN A 23 -3.59 12.19 -12.23
N GLN A 24 -3.39 13.50 -12.24
CA GLN A 24 -2.04 14.06 -12.29
C GLN A 24 -1.40 14.41 -10.93
N TYR A 25 -2.08 14.20 -9.80
CA TYR A 25 -1.57 14.60 -8.48
C TYR A 25 -2.22 13.84 -7.32
N ILE A 26 -1.51 13.76 -6.20
CA ILE A 26 -2.04 13.26 -4.94
C ILE A 26 -2.45 14.45 -4.08
N GLU A 27 -3.66 14.43 -3.55
CA GLU A 27 -4.11 15.39 -2.53
C GLU A 27 -3.77 14.86 -1.15
N VAL A 28 -3.11 15.71 -0.34
CA VAL A 28 -2.77 15.42 1.05
C VAL A 28 -3.44 16.46 1.92
N THR A 29 -4.43 16.06 2.71
CA THR A 29 -5.11 16.94 3.67
C THR A 29 -4.57 16.67 5.06
N LYS A 30 -4.05 17.69 5.73
CA LYS A 30 -3.58 17.60 7.12
C LYS A 30 -4.14 18.77 7.92
N ARG A 31 -4.88 18.46 8.99
CA ARG A 31 -5.52 19.47 9.86
C ARG A 31 -6.34 20.49 9.06
N GLY A 32 -7.16 20.01 8.12
CA GLY A 32 -8.01 20.84 7.27
C GLY A 32 -7.30 21.58 6.13
N LYS A 33 -5.97 21.53 6.04
CA LYS A 33 -5.21 22.11 4.93
C LYS A 33 -4.90 21.05 3.88
N THR A 34 -5.33 21.26 2.65
CA THR A 34 -5.03 20.38 1.51
C THR A 34 -3.89 20.94 0.69
N ILE A 35 -2.91 20.10 0.38
CA ILE A 35 -1.87 20.37 -0.62
C ILE A 35 -1.96 19.36 -1.75
N ARG A 36 -1.50 19.76 -2.94
CA ARG A 36 -1.30 18.86 -4.07
C ARG A 36 0.17 18.55 -4.20
N ILE A 37 0.49 17.28 -4.40
CA ILE A 37 1.85 16.82 -4.66
C ILE A 37 1.88 16.00 -5.95
N ASN A 38 2.99 16.11 -6.68
CA ASN A 38 3.25 15.36 -7.90
C ASN A 38 4.62 14.68 -7.77
N PRO A 39 4.72 13.56 -7.01
CA PRO A 39 6.00 12.98 -6.63
C PRO A 39 6.78 12.38 -7.81
N THR A 40 6.10 12.01 -8.90
CA THR A 40 6.71 11.57 -10.17
C THR A 40 6.05 12.33 -11.33
N PRO A 41 6.48 13.57 -11.63
CA PRO A 41 5.78 14.44 -12.57
C PRO A 41 5.94 14.00 -14.03
N PRO A 42 5.05 14.45 -14.94
CA PRO A 42 5.16 14.16 -16.38
C PRO A 42 6.57 14.41 -16.95
N PRO A 43 7.02 13.60 -17.93
CA PRO A 43 6.29 12.50 -18.58
C PRO A 43 6.31 11.20 -17.74
N GLN A 44 6.79 11.26 -16.50
CA GLN A 44 7.09 10.06 -15.71
C GLN A 44 5.86 9.31 -15.22
N ALA A 45 4.78 10.02 -14.87
CA ALA A 45 3.52 9.42 -14.50
C ALA A 45 2.36 10.23 -15.09
N SER A 46 1.36 9.53 -15.61
CA SER A 46 0.06 10.10 -16.01
C SER A 46 -1.01 9.88 -14.94
N MET A 47 -0.84 8.86 -14.08
CA MET A 47 -1.71 8.56 -12.95
C MET A 47 -1.03 7.85 -11.80
N TYR A 48 -1.68 7.94 -10.64
CA TYR A 48 -1.29 7.27 -9.39
C TYR A 48 -2.40 6.30 -8.95
N ILE A 49 -2.05 5.03 -8.74
CA ILE A 49 -2.98 3.99 -8.27
C ILE A 49 -2.50 3.39 -6.95
N TRP A 50 -3.40 2.70 -6.24
CA TRP A 50 -3.16 2.08 -4.94
C TRP A 50 -2.51 3.01 -3.91
N VAL A 51 -2.94 4.27 -3.93
CA VAL A 51 -2.39 5.32 -3.06
C VAL A 51 -2.83 5.08 -1.62
N SER A 52 -1.87 4.91 -0.69
CA SER A 52 -2.15 4.66 0.73
C SER A 52 -1.16 5.37 1.67
N LEU A 53 -1.63 5.76 2.85
CA LEU A 53 -0.82 6.45 3.86
C LEU A 53 -0.20 5.41 4.80
N SER A 54 1.10 5.54 5.10
CA SER A 54 1.75 4.70 6.11
C SER A 54 1.03 4.81 7.47
N PRO A 55 1.05 3.77 8.32
CA PRO A 55 0.36 3.80 9.62
C PRO A 55 0.75 4.98 10.52
N ASN A 56 2.01 5.43 10.47
CA ASN A 56 2.49 6.60 11.23
C ASN A 56 2.22 7.97 10.55
N GLY A 57 1.61 7.99 9.37
CA GLY A 57 1.24 9.21 8.65
C GLY A 57 2.39 10.02 8.05
N LYS A 58 3.59 9.44 7.90
CA LYS A 58 4.79 10.15 7.39
C LYS A 58 5.06 9.91 5.90
N TYR A 59 4.61 8.78 5.37
CA TYR A 59 4.90 8.34 4.02
C TYR A 59 3.63 8.00 3.24
N ILE A 60 3.71 8.14 1.93
CA ILE A 60 2.68 7.79 0.97
C ILE A 60 3.26 6.70 0.08
N LEU A 61 2.53 5.61 -0.02
CA LEU A 61 2.77 4.51 -0.94
C LEU A 61 1.88 4.72 -2.16
N TYR A 62 2.42 4.51 -3.34
CA TYR A 62 1.68 4.59 -4.59
C TYR A 62 2.35 3.75 -5.67
N ASN A 63 1.59 3.41 -6.71
CA ASN A 63 2.10 2.77 -7.91
C ASN A 63 1.84 3.68 -9.12
N VAL A 64 2.80 3.70 -10.03
CA VAL A 64 2.69 4.31 -11.35
C VAL A 64 2.57 3.19 -12.37
N PRO A 65 1.45 3.10 -13.11
CA PRO A 65 1.26 2.05 -14.13
C PRO A 65 2.46 1.95 -15.07
N LEU A 66 2.88 0.72 -15.38
CA LEU A 66 4.03 0.39 -16.23
C LEU A 66 5.40 0.84 -15.71
N ARG A 67 5.48 1.41 -14.50
CA ARG A 67 6.75 1.82 -13.88
C ARG A 67 7.03 1.16 -12.54
N GLY A 68 5.99 0.94 -11.75
CA GLY A 68 6.10 0.24 -10.47
C GLY A 68 5.78 1.11 -9.27
N THR A 69 6.26 0.67 -8.12
CA THR A 69 5.82 1.16 -6.81
C THR A 69 6.86 2.05 -6.16
N PHE A 70 6.38 3.10 -5.50
CA PHE A 70 7.18 4.17 -4.92
C PHE A 70 6.69 4.50 -3.52
N VAL A 71 7.62 5.04 -2.72
CA VAL A 71 7.32 5.67 -1.44
C VAL A 71 7.80 7.10 -1.49
N CYS A 72 6.93 8.05 -1.13
CA CYS A 72 7.31 9.45 -0.96
C CYS A 72 6.92 9.96 0.43
N THR A 73 7.52 11.06 0.85
CA THR A 73 7.07 11.81 2.03
C THR A 73 5.70 12.46 1.77
N ILE A 74 4.99 12.86 2.81
CA ILE A 74 3.75 13.67 2.67
C ILE A 74 3.95 15.03 1.95
N LYS A 75 5.20 15.42 1.66
CA LYS A 75 5.56 16.60 0.87
C LYS A 75 5.94 16.27 -0.59
N GLY A 76 5.79 15.02 -1.01
CA GLY A 76 6.06 14.58 -2.38
C GLY A 76 7.51 14.21 -2.70
N LYS A 77 8.46 14.36 -1.76
CA LYS A 77 9.84 13.85 -1.97
C LYS A 77 9.84 12.33 -2.02
N VAL A 78 10.20 11.72 -3.17
CA VAL A 78 10.43 10.28 -3.30
C VAL A 78 11.59 9.85 -2.41
N VAL A 79 11.39 8.75 -1.66
CA VAL A 79 12.37 8.19 -0.72
C VAL A 79 12.68 6.72 -1.00
N ALA A 80 11.87 6.03 -1.81
CA ALA A 80 12.17 4.69 -2.30
C ALA A 80 11.46 4.43 -3.64
N GLU A 81 12.15 3.69 -4.50
CA GLU A 81 11.63 3.10 -5.74
C GLU A 81 11.74 1.58 -5.60
N LEU A 82 10.62 0.87 -5.57
CA LEU A 82 10.57 -0.55 -5.21
C LEU A 82 10.54 -1.47 -6.44
N GLY A 83 10.45 -0.87 -7.63
CA GLY A 83 10.28 -1.56 -8.90
C GLY A 83 8.91 -2.20 -9.00
N ARG A 84 8.85 -3.38 -9.63
CA ARG A 84 7.62 -4.16 -9.72
C ARG A 84 7.19 -4.65 -8.34
N LEU A 85 6.02 -4.18 -7.93
CA LEU A 85 5.38 -4.52 -6.67
C LEU A 85 3.91 -4.06 -6.73
N ASN A 86 3.08 -4.70 -7.55
CA ASN A 86 1.70 -4.26 -7.79
C ASN A 86 0.80 -4.54 -6.58
N ALA A 87 -0.38 -3.92 -6.58
CA ALA A 87 -1.31 -3.89 -5.44
C ALA A 87 -0.61 -3.66 -4.08
N PRO A 88 0.28 -2.64 -3.96
CA PRO A 88 1.11 -2.51 -2.79
C PRO A 88 0.31 -2.01 -1.59
N VAL A 89 0.59 -2.58 -0.42
CA VAL A 89 -0.07 -2.24 0.85
C VAL A 89 0.94 -2.16 1.99
N TRP A 90 0.67 -1.31 2.97
CA TRP A 90 1.50 -1.22 4.18
C TRP A 90 1.24 -2.39 5.12
N TYR A 91 2.24 -3.21 5.41
CA TYR A 91 2.18 -4.11 6.56
C TYR A 91 2.46 -3.32 7.84
N ASP A 92 3.51 -2.51 7.86
CA ASP A 92 3.83 -1.63 8.99
C ASP A 92 4.43 -0.29 8.54
N ASN A 93 5.24 0.36 9.39
CA ASN A 93 5.87 1.64 9.06
C ASN A 93 7.07 1.56 8.12
N ASN A 94 7.56 0.35 7.81
CA ASN A 94 8.77 0.05 7.05
C ASN A 94 8.56 -1.07 6.01
N ILE A 95 7.66 -2.01 6.28
CA ILE A 95 7.35 -3.16 5.44
C ILE A 95 6.14 -2.87 4.57
N ILE A 96 6.32 -3.09 3.28
CA ILE A 96 5.30 -3.04 2.25
C ILE A 96 5.12 -4.44 1.69
N LEU A 97 3.87 -4.84 1.51
CA LEU A 97 3.52 -6.04 0.78
C LEU A 97 3.11 -5.66 -0.65
N GLY A 98 3.27 -6.56 -1.60
CA GLY A 98 2.69 -6.41 -2.94
C GLY A 98 2.94 -7.64 -3.79
N MET A 99 2.68 -7.54 -5.08
CA MET A 99 2.80 -8.63 -6.03
C MET A 99 4.00 -8.39 -6.94
N ASP A 100 4.87 -9.39 -7.05
CA ASP A 100 5.85 -9.47 -8.15
C ASP A 100 5.25 -10.36 -9.25
N ASP A 101 4.34 -9.77 -10.02
CA ASP A 101 3.50 -10.46 -10.99
C ASP A 101 3.97 -10.26 -12.44
N TYR A 102 3.62 -11.24 -13.27
CA TYR A 102 3.81 -11.25 -14.70
C TYR A 102 2.50 -11.72 -15.33
N ASP A 103 2.06 -11.06 -16.38
CA ASP A 103 0.86 -11.41 -17.15
C ASP A 103 1.15 -11.37 -18.66
N ASP A 104 0.27 -11.97 -19.44
CA ASP A 104 0.29 -11.95 -20.91
C ASP A 104 -0.77 -10.98 -21.51
N GLY A 105 -1.32 -10.09 -20.68
CA GLY A 105 -2.44 -9.21 -21.03
C GLY A 105 -3.82 -9.81 -20.76
N GLU A 106 -3.94 -11.12 -20.56
CA GLU A 106 -5.20 -11.80 -20.22
C GLU A 106 -5.14 -12.48 -18.86
N ASN A 107 -4.04 -13.16 -18.55
CA ASN A 107 -3.86 -13.97 -17.36
C ASN A 107 -2.52 -13.72 -16.67
N PHE A 108 -2.50 -13.86 -15.35
CA PHE A 108 -1.24 -13.97 -14.62
C PHE A 108 -0.51 -15.25 -15.02
N THR A 109 0.71 -15.13 -15.50
CA THR A 109 1.60 -16.25 -15.84
C THR A 109 2.49 -16.65 -14.67
N ARG A 110 2.77 -15.70 -13.77
CA ARG A 110 3.44 -15.90 -12.48
C ARG A 110 3.05 -14.77 -11.54
N SER A 111 2.89 -15.04 -10.25
CA SER A 111 2.78 -13.98 -9.25
C SER A 111 3.23 -14.46 -7.89
N ASP A 112 4.16 -13.73 -7.28
CA ASP A 112 4.62 -13.95 -5.91
C ASP A 112 4.16 -12.81 -4.99
N VAL A 113 3.74 -13.14 -3.76
CA VAL A 113 3.53 -12.14 -2.71
C VAL A 113 4.88 -11.75 -2.09
N VAL A 114 5.23 -10.50 -2.37
CA VAL A 114 6.37 -9.66 -1.99
C VAL A 114 6.36 -9.05 -0.59
N ALA A 115 7.23 -9.33 0.38
CA ALA A 115 7.50 -8.38 1.49
C ALA A 115 8.77 -7.57 1.21
N VAL A 116 8.69 -6.24 1.32
CA VAL A 116 9.79 -5.32 1.05
C VAL A 116 9.96 -4.33 2.20
N ASN A 117 11.17 -4.26 2.77
CA ASN A 117 11.55 -3.15 3.63
C ASN A 117 12.00 -1.96 2.77
N PHE A 118 11.18 -0.91 2.68
CA PHE A 118 11.47 0.20 1.75
C PHE A 118 12.70 1.03 2.13
N ARG A 119 13.21 0.90 3.36
CA ARG A 119 14.39 1.63 3.83
C ARG A 119 15.69 0.91 3.45
N THR A 120 15.68 -0.41 3.49
CA THR A 120 16.86 -1.25 3.24
C THR A 120 16.85 -1.89 1.86
N ALA A 121 15.72 -1.81 1.14
CA ALA A 121 15.44 -2.53 -0.10
C ALA A 121 15.48 -4.07 0.03
N GLN A 122 15.55 -4.61 1.24
CA GLN A 122 15.49 -6.05 1.48
C GLN A 122 14.10 -6.59 1.07
N LYS A 123 14.11 -7.72 0.35
CA LYS A 123 12.91 -8.40 -0.16
C LYS A 123 12.84 -9.83 0.38
N GLN A 124 11.63 -10.30 0.67
CA GLN A 124 11.35 -11.68 1.04
C GLN A 124 10.08 -12.15 0.33
N ILE A 125 10.18 -13.23 -0.45
CA ILE A 125 9.01 -13.91 -1.02
C ILE A 125 8.26 -14.61 0.11
N LEU A 126 6.95 -14.40 0.17
CA LEU A 126 6.08 -14.94 1.20
C LEU A 126 5.22 -16.11 0.72
N SER A 127 4.91 -16.17 -0.57
CA SER A 127 4.10 -17.21 -1.21
C SER A 127 4.93 -18.42 -1.62
N ASN A 128 4.27 -19.56 -1.82
CA ASN A 128 4.82 -20.76 -2.43
C ASN A 128 3.97 -21.28 -3.61
N GLU A 129 2.94 -20.54 -3.98
CA GLU A 129 1.99 -20.84 -5.04
C GLU A 129 2.45 -20.24 -6.37
N THR A 130 2.01 -20.83 -7.48
CA THR A 130 2.31 -20.33 -8.83
C THR A 130 1.74 -18.93 -9.07
N ILE A 131 0.57 -18.65 -8.50
CA ILE A 131 -0.15 -17.37 -8.60
C ILE A 131 -0.64 -16.98 -7.20
N ALA A 132 0.01 -15.99 -6.61
CA ALA A 132 -0.37 -15.37 -5.34
C ALA A 132 -0.59 -13.87 -5.54
N VAL A 133 -1.80 -13.38 -5.24
CA VAL A 133 -2.24 -12.02 -5.58
C VAL A 133 -2.96 -11.33 -4.43
N TYR A 134 -2.99 -10.00 -4.50
CA TYR A 134 -3.72 -9.10 -3.60
C TYR A 134 -3.46 -9.35 -2.11
N PRO A 135 -2.22 -9.11 -1.63
CA PRO A 135 -1.93 -9.28 -0.21
C PRO A 135 -2.74 -8.30 0.65
N TYR A 136 -3.21 -8.79 1.79
CA TYR A 136 -3.93 -8.03 2.80
C TYR A 136 -3.32 -8.28 4.19
N PRO A 137 -2.86 -7.23 4.90
CA PRO A 137 -2.21 -7.39 6.20
C PRO A 137 -3.25 -7.43 7.34
N GLU A 138 -3.21 -8.47 8.16
CA GLU A 138 -3.96 -8.59 9.42
C GLU A 138 -3.02 -9.09 10.52
N LYS A 139 -2.29 -8.18 11.18
CA LYS A 139 -1.16 -8.56 12.05
C LYS A 139 -1.55 -9.58 13.14
N PRO A 140 -0.72 -10.62 13.35
CA PRO A 140 0.59 -10.87 12.74
C PRO A 140 0.52 -11.55 11.36
N PHE A 141 -0.66 -11.78 10.83
CA PHE A 141 -0.91 -12.50 9.60
C PHE A 141 -0.86 -11.63 8.35
N VAL A 142 -0.64 -12.31 7.22
CA VAL A 142 -0.83 -11.80 5.87
C VAL A 142 -1.76 -12.78 5.17
N HIS A 143 -2.78 -12.25 4.53
CA HIS A 143 -3.70 -12.99 3.68
C HIS A 143 -3.40 -12.68 2.23
N TYR A 144 -3.59 -13.64 1.33
CA TYR A 144 -3.55 -13.40 -0.11
C TYR A 144 -4.39 -14.45 -0.84
N PHE A 145 -4.73 -14.15 -2.08
CA PHE A 145 -5.49 -15.07 -2.92
C PHE A 145 -4.58 -15.88 -3.82
N SER A 146 -4.94 -17.15 -3.99
CA SER A 146 -4.45 -18.04 -5.04
C SER A 146 -5.68 -18.65 -5.72
N PRO A 147 -5.59 -19.24 -6.93
CA PRO A 147 -6.78 -19.76 -7.61
C PRO A 147 -7.66 -20.62 -6.69
N ASN A 148 -8.89 -20.15 -6.48
CA ASN A 148 -9.93 -20.76 -5.64
C ASN A 148 -9.61 -20.87 -4.14
N LYS A 149 -8.63 -20.13 -3.61
CA LYS A 149 -8.21 -20.22 -2.20
C LYS A 149 -7.80 -18.87 -1.62
N LEU A 150 -8.19 -18.63 -0.37
CA LEU A 150 -7.57 -17.62 0.50
C LEU A 150 -6.48 -18.31 1.30
N ILE A 151 -5.26 -17.80 1.23
CA ILE A 151 -4.11 -18.30 1.98
C ILE A 151 -3.79 -17.33 3.10
N THR A 152 -3.45 -17.87 4.27
CA THR A 152 -3.06 -17.11 5.45
C THR A 152 -1.71 -17.58 5.93
N ILE A 153 -0.77 -16.66 6.07
CA ILE A 153 0.56 -16.90 6.63
C ILE A 153 0.81 -15.99 7.83
N LYS A 154 1.66 -16.41 8.75
CA LYS A 154 2.10 -15.59 9.88
C LYS A 154 3.46 -14.99 9.57
N LEU A 155 3.57 -13.66 9.55
CA LEU A 155 4.86 -12.99 9.40
C LEU A 155 5.59 -13.06 10.75
N LYS A 156 6.85 -13.52 10.72
CA LYS A 156 7.71 -13.64 11.91
C LYS A 156 8.52 -12.37 12.13
#